data_AF-A0A7S2WU16-F1
#
_entry.id   AF-A0A7S2WU16-F1
#
_cell.length_a   1.000
_cell.length_b   1.000
_cell.length_c   1.000
_cell.angle_alpha   90.00
_cell.angle_beta   90.00
_cell.angle_gamma   90.00
#
_symmetry.space_group_name_H-M   'P 1'
#
loop_
_entity.id
_entity.type
_entity.pdbx_description
1 polymer ?
#
loop_
_entity_poly.entity_id
_entity_poly.type
_entity_poly.pdbx_seq_one_letter_code
_entity_poly.pdbx_strand_id
1 'polypeptide(L)'
;GAPNKHVMLDSLLTLGEAAQRVHVGDEGQKAGPIFGHLVVLLRDWHSTDDVHELLFVMEEEPSRGDDAIKARNRARELVLGAFESVTVRCLPFPGVDPRDQELHELSEEFVTTYLDLQGHLVELA
;
A
#
# COMPACT_ATOMS: atom_id res chain seq x y z
N GLY A 1 16.45 6.09 -0.58
CA GLY A 1 15.94 7.39 -0.10
C GLY A 1 15.07 7.15 1.12
N ALA A 2 14.61 8.15 1.87
CA ALA A 2 13.52 7.95 2.84
C ALA A 2 12.18 8.20 2.12
N PRO A 3 11.08 7.48 2.40
CA PRO A 3 9.87 7.67 1.64
C PRO A 3 9.23 8.97 2.15
N ASN A 4 8.82 9.85 1.24
CA ASN A 4 8.24 11.12 1.67
C ASN A 4 6.87 10.86 2.30
N LYS A 5 6.83 10.88 3.65
CA LYS A 5 5.63 10.66 4.46
C LYS A 5 4.42 11.45 3.96
N HIS A 6 4.62 12.71 3.57
CA HIS A 6 3.54 13.57 3.07
C HIS A 6 2.94 13.01 1.78
N VAL A 7 3.80 12.62 0.83
CA VAL A 7 3.36 12.08 -0.48
C VAL A 7 2.60 10.77 -0.31
N MET A 8 3.06 9.91 0.60
CA MET A 8 2.38 8.63 0.88
C MET A 8 0.99 8.85 1.48
N LEU A 9 0.85 9.78 2.43
CA LEU A 9 -0.43 10.09 3.04
C LEU A 9 -1.40 10.79 2.07
N ASP A 10 -0.90 11.68 1.20
CA ASP A 10 -1.72 12.30 0.16
C ASP A 10 -2.21 11.28 -0.87
N SER A 11 -1.36 10.31 -1.21
CA SER A 11 -1.73 9.22 -2.13
C SER A 11 -2.82 8.34 -1.49
N LEU A 12 -2.73 8.08 -0.19
CA LEU A 12 -3.76 7.37 0.57
C LEU A 12 -5.09 8.14 0.60
N LEU A 13 -5.06 9.45 0.84
CA LEU A 13 -6.25 10.32 0.77
C LEU A 13 -6.90 10.22 -0.61
N THR A 14 -6.10 10.34 -1.67
CA THR A 14 -6.56 10.24 -3.06
C THR A 14 -7.21 8.89 -3.35
N LEU A 15 -6.61 7.80 -2.86
CA LEU A 15 -7.14 6.45 -3.02
C LEU A 15 -8.47 6.26 -2.26
N GLY A 16 -8.56 6.77 -1.03
CA GLY A 16 -9.79 6.74 -0.23
C GLY A 16 -10.93 7.52 -0.89
N GLU A 17 -10.64 8.71 -1.44
CA GLU A 17 -11.63 9.49 -2.19
C GLU A 17 -12.10 8.76 -3.47
N ALA A 18 -11.18 8.13 -4.20
CA ALA A 18 -11.52 7.34 -5.37
C ALA A 18 -12.43 6.16 -5.01
N ALA A 19 -12.09 5.41 -3.94
CA ALA A 19 -12.90 4.32 -3.43
C ALA A 19 -14.32 4.78 -3.05
N GLN A 20 -14.43 5.92 -2.36
CA GLN A 20 -15.72 6.49 -1.97
C GLN A 20 -16.57 6.86 -3.19
N ARG A 21 -15.98 7.45 -4.23
CA ARG A 21 -16.71 7.83 -5.46
C ARG A 21 -17.25 6.62 -6.22
N VAL A 22 -16.48 5.53 -6.28
CA VAL A 22 -16.93 4.29 -6.90
C VAL A 22 -18.09 3.69 -6.11
N HIS A 23 -18.02 3.68 -4.78
CA HIS A 23 -19.09 3.17 -3.92
C HIS A 23 -20.42 3.91 -4.10
N VAL A 24 -20.39 5.24 -4.20
CA VAL A 24 -21.61 6.06 -4.37
C VAL A 24 -22.27 5.84 -5.74
N GLY A 25 -21.52 5.41 -6.76
CA GLY A 25 -22.06 5.07 -8.07
C GLY A 25 -22.83 3.74 -8.11
N ASP A 26 -22.71 2.91 -7.08
CA ASP A 26 -23.27 1.56 -7.01
C ASP A 26 -24.40 1.52 -5.96
N GLU A 27 -25.48 2.27 -6.20
CA GLU A 27 -26.63 2.45 -5.29
C GLU A 27 -27.45 1.16 -5.00
N GLY A 28 -26.94 -0.03 -5.34
CA GLY A 28 -27.71 -1.27 -5.32
C GLY A 28 -27.02 -2.52 -4.75
N GLN A 29 -25.71 -2.54 -4.47
CA GLN A 29 -25.02 -3.76 -4.03
C GLN A 29 -24.18 -3.61 -2.76
N LYS A 30 -24.30 -4.68 -1.95
CA LYS A 30 -23.75 -5.01 -0.62
C LYS A 30 -22.56 -4.21 -0.10
N ALA A 31 -22.65 -3.91 1.21
CA ALA A 31 -21.51 -3.62 2.07
C ALA A 31 -20.45 -4.73 1.95
N GLY A 32 -19.39 -4.47 1.18
CA GLY A 32 -18.30 -5.40 0.93
C GLY A 32 -17.19 -4.71 0.12
N PRO A 33 -16.03 -5.37 -0.02
CA PRO A 33 -14.93 -4.84 -0.82
C PRO A 33 -15.37 -4.56 -2.26
N ILE A 34 -14.90 -3.44 -2.80
CA ILE A 34 -15.20 -2.95 -4.16
C ILE A 34 -14.13 -3.42 -5.14
N PHE A 35 -12.90 -3.49 -4.65
CA PHE A 35 -11.70 -3.90 -5.36
C PHE A 35 -11.17 -5.21 -4.79
N GLY A 36 -10.35 -5.92 -5.56
CA GLY A 36 -9.60 -7.08 -5.09
C GLY A 36 -8.48 -6.67 -4.13
N HIS A 37 -7.24 -7.07 -4.43
CA HIS A 37 -6.12 -6.88 -3.51
C HIS A 37 -5.28 -5.63 -3.83
N LEU A 38 -4.92 -4.86 -2.81
CA LEU A 38 -3.96 -3.76 -2.89
C LEU A 38 -2.60 -4.21 -2.37
N VAL A 39 -1.59 -4.21 -3.25
CA VAL A 39 -0.19 -4.49 -2.87
C VAL A 39 0.63 -3.21 -3.00
N VAL A 40 1.10 -2.67 -1.89
CA VAL A 40 2.01 -1.50 -1.85
C VAL A 40 3.44 -2.00 -1.83
N LEU A 41 4.19 -1.71 -2.90
CA LEU A 41 5.57 -2.14 -3.07
C LEU A 41 6.57 -1.00 -2.81
N LEU A 42 7.44 -1.19 -1.82
CA LEU A 42 8.53 -0.29 -1.48
C LEU A 42 9.81 -0.70 -2.21
N ARG A 43 10.13 0.00 -3.29
CA ARG A 43 11.32 -0.25 -4.12
C ARG A 43 12.58 0.31 -3.47
N ASP A 44 13.67 -0.44 -3.52
CA ASP A 44 14.96 -0.09 -2.93
C ASP A 44 14.87 0.08 -1.39
N TRP A 45 14.06 -0.79 -0.76
CA TRP A 45 13.82 -0.83 0.69
C TRP A 45 14.09 -2.19 1.30
N HIS A 46 14.47 -2.20 2.58
CA HIS A 46 14.80 -3.42 3.33
C HIS A 46 13.79 -3.79 4.43
N SER A 47 12.92 -2.88 4.88
CA SER A 47 11.91 -3.16 5.92
C SER A 47 10.61 -2.38 5.70
N THR A 48 9.49 -2.99 6.09
CA THR A 48 8.14 -2.43 6.04
C THR A 48 7.69 -1.77 7.35
N ASP A 49 8.44 -1.93 8.44
CA ASP A 49 7.97 -1.72 9.82
C ASP A 49 7.36 -0.32 10.00
N ASP A 50 7.99 0.71 9.45
CA ASP A 50 7.52 2.09 9.58
C ASP A 50 6.38 2.45 8.61
N VAL A 51 6.25 1.73 7.49
CA VAL A 51 5.36 2.13 6.39
C VAL A 51 3.97 1.54 6.53
N HIS A 52 3.87 0.29 6.95
CA HIS A 52 2.56 -0.31 7.22
C HIS A 52 1.84 0.45 8.34
N GLU A 53 2.56 0.72 9.44
CA GLU A 53 2.02 1.51 10.55
C GLU A 53 1.61 2.91 10.09
N LEU A 54 2.49 3.61 9.37
CA LEU A 54 2.20 4.95 8.85
C LEU A 54 0.94 5.01 7.97
N LEU A 55 0.78 4.04 7.08
CA LEU A 55 -0.28 4.07 6.07
C LEU A 55 -1.61 3.55 6.62
N PHE A 56 -1.60 2.50 7.44
CA PHE A 56 -2.83 1.73 7.70
C PHE A 56 -3.19 1.57 9.19
N VAL A 57 -2.36 2.07 10.12
CA VAL A 57 -2.74 2.14 11.53
C VAL A 57 -3.43 3.48 11.82
N MET A 58 -4.55 3.43 12.54
CA MET A 58 -5.32 4.62 12.90
C MET A 58 -4.53 5.47 13.90
N GLU A 59 -4.49 6.77 13.66
CA GLU A 59 -3.92 7.74 14.58
C GLU A 59 -4.94 8.03 15.69
N GLU A 60 -4.47 8.19 16.94
CA GLU A 60 -5.34 8.60 18.03
C GLU A 60 -5.96 9.98 17.74
N GLU A 61 -7.29 10.06 17.77
CA GLU A 61 -7.99 11.33 17.57
C GLU A 61 -7.99 12.14 18.87
N PRO A 62 -7.35 13.33 18.90
CA PRO A 62 -7.45 14.19 20.06
C PRO A 62 -8.90 14.65 20.24
N SER A 63 -9.33 14.77 21.49
CA SER A 63 -10.69 15.19 21.88
C SER A 63 -11.13 16.56 21.33
N ARG A 64 -10.18 17.35 20.81
CA ARG A 64 -10.44 18.56 20.00
C ARG A 64 -9.52 18.61 18.77
N GLY A 65 -10.13 18.70 17.59
CA GLY A 65 -9.73 19.68 16.57
C GLY A 65 -8.59 19.35 15.62
N ASP A 66 -8.22 18.09 15.40
CA ASP A 66 -7.33 17.76 14.29
C ASP A 66 -8.10 17.18 13.10
N ASP A 67 -8.66 18.07 12.29
CA ASP A 67 -9.37 17.71 11.05
C ASP A 67 -8.46 16.96 10.06
N ALA A 68 -7.14 17.15 10.14
CA ALA A 68 -6.20 16.44 9.30
C ALA A 68 -6.03 14.98 9.75
N ILE A 69 -5.95 14.71 11.06
CA ILE A 69 -5.98 13.33 11.59
C ILE A 69 -7.27 12.62 11.18
N LYS A 70 -8.43 13.28 11.36
CA LYS A 70 -9.73 12.72 10.98
C LYS A 70 -9.82 12.41 9.49
N ALA A 71 -9.33 13.30 8.64
CA ALA A 71 -9.31 13.09 7.20
C ALA A 71 -8.44 11.88 6.82
N ARG A 72 -7.25 11.73 7.44
CA ARG A 72 -6.38 10.57 7.20
C ARG A 72 -6.98 9.27 7.71
N ASN A 73 -7.54 9.25 8.92
CA ASN A 73 -8.22 8.07 9.47
C ASN A 73 -9.42 7.66 8.61
N ARG A 74 -10.23 8.63 8.18
CA ARG A 74 -11.33 8.37 7.23
C ARG A 74 -10.81 7.76 5.92
N ALA A 75 -9.71 8.26 5.37
CA ALA A 75 -9.13 7.67 4.17
C ALA A 75 -8.61 6.25 4.41
N ARG A 76 -7.99 5.97 5.58
CA ARG A 76 -7.60 4.61 5.97
C ARG A 76 -8.81 3.68 6.01
N GLU A 77 -9.91 4.09 6.64
CA GLU A 77 -11.15 3.31 6.71
C GLU A 77 -11.71 3.03 5.32
N LEU A 78 -11.74 4.05 4.45
CA LEU A 78 -12.23 3.91 3.08
C LEU A 78 -11.36 2.94 2.27
N VAL A 79 -10.04 3.04 2.37
CA VAL A 79 -9.12 2.14 1.67
C VAL A 79 -9.24 0.71 2.22
N LEU A 80 -9.18 0.52 3.54
CA LEU A 80 -9.27 -0.81 4.15
C LEU A 80 -10.63 -1.48 3.90
N GLY A 81 -11.72 -0.71 3.83
CA GLY A 81 -13.05 -1.23 3.51
C GLY A 81 -13.28 -1.49 2.02
N ALA A 82 -12.52 -0.86 1.12
CA ALA A 82 -12.72 -0.96 -0.31
C ALA A 82 -11.96 -2.11 -0.99
N PHE A 83 -10.93 -2.67 -0.36
CA PHE A 83 -10.12 -3.75 -0.92
C PHE A 83 -10.33 -5.06 -0.14
N GLU A 84 -10.29 -6.20 -0.83
CA GLU A 84 -10.36 -7.53 -0.21
C GLU A 84 -9.17 -7.81 0.71
N SER A 85 -8.00 -7.29 0.35
CA SER A 85 -6.83 -7.24 1.24
C SER A 85 -5.93 -6.06 0.90
N VAL A 86 -5.16 -5.63 1.90
CA VAL A 86 -4.12 -4.60 1.75
C VAL A 86 -2.82 -5.17 2.30
N THR A 87 -1.78 -5.22 1.49
CA THR A 87 -0.45 -5.69 1.90
C THR A 87 0.62 -4.67 1.57
N VAL A 88 1.62 -4.56 2.44
CA VAL A 88 2.84 -3.79 2.21
C VAL A 88 3.99 -4.78 2.06
N ARG A 89 4.83 -4.57 1.04
CA ARG A 89 5.99 -5.40 0.74
C ARG A 89 7.18 -4.51 0.40
N CYS A 90 8.37 -5.00 0.72
CA CYS A 90 9.61 -4.40 0.25
C CYS A 90 10.15 -5.15 -0.94
N LEU A 91 10.83 -4.43 -1.83
CA LEU A 91 11.68 -4.99 -2.84
C LEU A 91 13.04 -4.29 -2.71
N PRO A 92 14.10 -4.99 -2.27
CA PRO A 92 15.43 -4.43 -2.06
C PRO A 92 16.02 -3.79 -3.32
N PHE A 93 17.16 -3.11 -3.18
CA PHE A 93 17.89 -2.65 -4.33
C PHE A 93 18.51 -3.86 -5.08
N PRO A 94 18.30 -3.98 -6.41
CA PRO A 94 18.82 -5.11 -7.21
C PRO A 94 20.36 -5.17 -7.31
N GLY A 95 21.09 -4.17 -6.81
CA GLY A 95 22.55 -4.07 -6.92
C GLY A 95 23.02 -3.40 -8.22
N VAL A 96 22.29 -3.64 -9.30
CA VAL A 96 22.49 -3.10 -10.66
C VAL A 96 21.14 -2.82 -11.32
N ASP A 97 21.13 -2.14 -12.47
CA ASP A 97 19.88 -1.94 -13.22
C ASP A 97 19.37 -3.29 -13.78
N PRO A 98 18.20 -3.77 -13.36
CA PRO A 98 17.72 -5.10 -13.74
C PRO A 98 17.22 -5.18 -15.19
N ARG A 99 17.16 -4.07 -15.93
CA ARG A 99 16.68 -4.06 -17.33
C ARG A 99 17.68 -4.67 -18.32
N ASP A 100 18.96 -4.60 -17.99
CA ASP A 100 20.06 -4.99 -18.88
C ASP A 100 20.85 -6.17 -18.34
N GLN A 101 20.32 -6.90 -17.35
CA GLN A 101 21.04 -7.90 -16.58
C GLN A 101 20.23 -9.19 -16.44
N GLU A 102 20.92 -10.31 -16.36
CA GLU A 102 20.36 -11.62 -16.06
C GLU A 102 20.09 -11.76 -14.55
N LEU A 103 19.15 -12.63 -14.16
CA LEU A 103 18.77 -12.83 -12.76
C LEU A 103 19.94 -13.17 -11.83
N HIS A 104 20.95 -13.90 -12.32
CA HIS A 104 22.11 -14.31 -11.54
C HIS A 104 23.14 -13.17 -11.32
N GLU A 105 22.96 -12.04 -12.01
CA GLU A 105 23.79 -10.83 -11.87
C GLU A 105 23.20 -9.86 -10.83
N LEU A 106 21.96 -10.10 -10.38
CA LEU A 106 21.28 -9.30 -9.38
C LEU A 106 21.66 -9.75 -7.96
N SER A 107 21.40 -8.89 -6.97
CA SER A 107 21.62 -9.23 -5.57
C SER A 107 20.77 -10.43 -5.14
N GLU A 108 21.35 -11.36 -4.38
CA GLU A 108 20.66 -12.56 -3.88
C GLU A 108 19.41 -12.19 -3.05
N GLU A 109 19.51 -11.12 -2.25
CA GLU A 109 18.40 -10.56 -1.48
C GLU A 109 17.25 -10.13 -2.39
N PHE A 110 17.54 -9.37 -3.46
CA PHE A 110 16.53 -8.94 -4.42
C PHE A 110 15.85 -10.12 -5.11
N VAL A 111 16.63 -11.09 -5.61
CA VAL A 111 16.10 -12.26 -6.31
C VAL A 111 15.18 -13.06 -5.40
N THR A 112 15.61 -13.29 -4.15
CA THR A 112 14.82 -14.02 -3.16
C THR A 112 13.50 -13.32 -2.88
N THR A 113 13.54 -12.00 -2.61
CA THR A 113 12.32 -11.22 -2.35
C THR A 113 11.44 -11.08 -3.59
N TYR A 114 12.02 -11.00 -4.78
CA TYR A 114 11.27 -10.95 -6.04
C TYR A 114 10.49 -12.24 -6.30
N LEU A 115 11.11 -13.41 -6.07
CA LEU A 115 10.46 -14.71 -6.22
C LEU A 115 9.35 -14.91 -5.19
N ASP A 116 9.57 -14.47 -3.94
CA ASP A 116 8.54 -14.46 -2.90
C ASP A 116 7.35 -13.56 -3.29
N LEU A 117 7.62 -12.34 -3.78
CA LEU A 117 6.59 -11.43 -4.28
C LEU A 117 5.81 -12.06 -5.44
N GLN A 118 6.50 -12.71 -6.38
CA GLN A 118 5.85 -13.40 -7.50
C GLN A 118 4.92 -14.50 -7.01
N GLY A 119 5.36 -15.32 -6.05
CA GLY A 119 4.53 -16.35 -5.42
C GLY A 119 3.29 -15.76 -4.76
N HIS A 120 3.47 -14.71 -3.96
CA HIS A 120 2.38 -13.99 -3.32
C HIS A 120 1.36 -13.45 -4.31
N LEU A 121 1.80 -12.85 -5.42
CA LEU A 121 0.90 -12.31 -6.44
C LEU A 121 0.09 -13.41 -7.15
N VAL A 122 0.65 -14.60 -7.30
CA VAL A 122 -0.07 -15.76 -7.85
C VAL A 122 -1.14 -16.27 -6.88
N GLU A 123 -0.89 -16.22 -5.57
CA GLU A 123 -1.87 -16.61 -4.54
C GLU A 123 -3.05 -15.64 -4.45
N LEU A 124 -2.87 -14.39 -4.89
CA LEU A 124 -3.91 -13.35 -4.93
C LEU A 124 -4.75 -13.37 -6.22
N ALA A 125 -4.40 -14.19 -7.22
CA ALA A 125 -5.06 -14.25 -8.53
C ALA A 125 -6.11 -15.36 -8.62
#